data_AF-A0A822BYJ6-F1
#
_entry.id   AF-A0A822BYJ6-F1
#
_cell.length_a   1.000
_cell.length_b   1.000
_cell.length_c   1.000
_cell.angle_alpha   90.00
_cell.angle_beta   90.00
_cell.angle_gamma   90.00
#
_symmetry.space_group_name_H-M   'P 1'
#
loop_
_entity.id
_entity.type
_entity.pdbx_description
1 polymer ?
#
loop_
_entity_poly.entity_id
_entity_poly.type
_entity_poly.pdbx_seq_one_letter_code
_entity_poly.pdbx_strand_id
1 'polypeptide(L)'
;MDNHGILNFDVNDFDEGYVGPFTWDVKRLLASLNLICHRKGFSNEEIKPILIACVEEYLKQIYEFCNHPTNNFALTLRNTSGKVKELLNKARIKTNVECLQLRTTIKDFERTLNRSKYTQSVDGSLRAELIHAFKKYCNTIPDIKKGLDKMTYSEGKYKIKDIVSSLAQGIGSAGKTTFTFLLEGHSEALESDVIIYMKPAQKSAISYVVRNPNIDKYFNDDGLRIVLCSYAMQASTHEWLGYTNLHGVSYVVDANTAYSEDLDWSDINNIQNIIEVVQYLGKVM
;
A
#
# COMPACT_ATOMS: atom_id res chain seq x y z
N MET A 1 -8.88 1.55 -3.40
CA MET A 1 -10.14 2.31 -3.27
C MET A 1 -9.98 3.22 -2.06
N ASP A 2 -10.42 4.48 -2.13
CA ASP A 2 -10.39 5.39 -0.99
C ASP A 2 -11.57 5.18 -0.02
N ASN A 3 -11.57 5.96 1.06
CA ASN A 3 -12.62 5.91 2.09
C ASN A 3 -14.02 6.35 1.60
N HIS A 4 -14.12 6.85 0.37
CA HIS A 4 -15.39 7.21 -0.28
C HIS A 4 -15.83 6.20 -1.34
N GLY A 5 -15.13 5.07 -1.47
CA GLY A 5 -15.46 4.05 -2.46
C GLY A 5 -14.93 4.37 -3.87
N ILE A 6 -14.00 5.32 -4.03
CA ILE A 6 -13.46 5.72 -5.32
C ILE A 6 -12.16 4.96 -5.61
N LEU A 7 -12.05 4.40 -6.81
CA LEU A 7 -10.82 3.74 -7.27
C LEU A 7 -9.84 4.79 -7.79
N ASN A 8 -8.62 4.73 -7.26
CA ASN A 8 -7.52 5.63 -7.59
C ASN A 8 -6.36 4.81 -8.15
N PHE A 9 -5.78 5.28 -9.25
CA PHE A 9 -4.48 4.83 -9.74
C PHE A 9 -3.41 5.67 -9.05
N ASP A 10 -2.49 5.00 -8.36
CA ASP A 10 -1.53 5.64 -7.46
C ASP A 10 -0.25 4.78 -7.33
N VAL A 11 0.80 5.36 -6.77
CA VAL A 11 2.02 4.64 -6.37
C VAL A 11 1.79 3.85 -5.08
N ASN A 12 2.53 2.75 -4.92
CA ASN A 12 2.47 1.88 -3.75
C ASN A 12 3.88 1.44 -3.31
N ASP A 13 3.95 0.63 -2.26
CA ASP A 13 5.17 0.02 -1.71
C ASP A 13 6.22 1.03 -1.19
N PHE A 14 5.96 1.54 0.01
CA PHE A 14 6.81 2.54 0.68
C PHE A 14 7.76 1.95 1.72
N ASP A 15 7.99 0.62 1.69
CA ASP A 15 8.90 -0.06 2.63
C ASP A 15 10.30 0.61 2.63
N GLU A 16 10.73 1.10 1.47
CA GLU A 16 12.01 1.78 1.24
C GLU A 16 11.97 3.32 1.32
N GLY A 17 10.80 3.91 1.58
CA GLY A 17 10.57 5.37 1.53
C GLY A 17 11.53 6.17 2.43
N TYR A 18 12.18 7.20 1.88
CA TYR A 18 13.16 7.98 2.63
C TYR A 18 13.00 9.46 2.33
N VAL A 19 13.29 10.32 3.29
CA VAL A 19 13.27 11.77 3.08
C VAL A 19 14.53 12.17 2.30
N GLY A 20 14.37 12.39 1.00
CA GLY A 20 15.45 12.74 0.09
C GLY A 20 15.01 13.70 -1.01
N PRO A 21 15.93 14.08 -1.92
CA PRO A 21 15.58 14.89 -3.08
C PRO A 21 14.58 14.15 -3.98
N PHE A 22 13.45 14.78 -4.32
CA PHE A 22 12.40 14.22 -5.20
C PHE A 22 12.96 13.68 -6.54
N THR A 23 14.07 14.23 -7.01
CA THR A 23 14.75 13.78 -8.23
C THR A 23 15.16 12.31 -8.19
N TRP A 24 15.29 11.71 -7.01
CA TRP A 24 15.60 10.29 -6.87
C TRP A 24 14.44 9.42 -7.33
N ASP A 25 13.21 9.77 -6.96
CA ASP A 25 12.01 9.04 -7.37
C ASP A 25 11.81 9.13 -8.89
N VAL A 26 11.97 10.34 -9.45
CA VAL A 26 11.92 10.56 -10.91
C VAL A 26 12.99 9.74 -11.63
N LYS A 27 14.25 9.79 -11.17
CA LYS A 27 15.33 9.01 -11.78
C LYS A 27 15.11 7.50 -11.69
N ARG A 28 14.59 7.02 -10.55
CA ARG A 28 14.29 5.59 -10.35
C ARG A 28 13.17 5.14 -11.28
N LEU A 29 12.11 5.93 -11.44
CA LEU A 29 11.05 5.65 -12.40
C LEU A 29 11.59 5.58 -13.83
N LEU A 30 12.34 6.61 -14.26
CA LEU A 30 12.89 6.64 -15.62
C LEU A 30 13.86 5.50 -15.90
N ALA A 31 14.67 5.10 -14.91
CA ALA A 31 15.54 3.93 -15.03
C ALA A 31 14.72 2.64 -15.22
N SER A 32 13.66 2.45 -14.43
CA SER A 32 12.75 1.31 -14.58
C SER A 32 12.04 1.30 -15.94
N LEU A 33 11.57 2.45 -16.42
CA LEU A 33 10.96 2.59 -17.74
C LEU A 33 11.96 2.28 -18.87
N ASN A 34 13.20 2.73 -18.74
CA ASN A 34 14.26 2.41 -19.70
C ASN A 34 14.51 0.89 -19.76
N LEU A 35 14.64 0.24 -18.60
CA LEU A 35 14.85 -1.21 -18.51
C LEU A 35 13.67 -2.01 -19.09
N ILE A 36 12.43 -1.62 -18.79
CA ILE A 36 11.27 -2.35 -19.27
C ILE A 36 11.08 -2.20 -20.78
N CYS A 37 11.35 -1.02 -21.34
CA CYS A 37 11.29 -0.81 -22.78
C CYS A 37 12.40 -1.58 -23.52
N HIS A 38 13.62 -1.60 -22.97
CA HIS A 38 14.69 -2.44 -23.52
C HIS A 38 14.32 -3.92 -23.51
N ARG A 39 13.75 -4.43 -22.41
CA ARG A 39 13.29 -5.82 -22.33
C ARG A 39 12.20 -6.16 -23.36
N LYS A 40 11.42 -5.16 -23.79
CA LYS A 40 10.41 -5.27 -24.84
C LYS A 40 10.96 -5.12 -26.26
N GLY A 41 12.26 -4.84 -26.42
CA GLY A 41 12.93 -4.77 -27.71
C GLY A 41 12.91 -3.40 -28.39
N PHE A 42 12.51 -2.34 -27.69
CA PHE A 42 12.57 -0.97 -28.23
C PHE A 42 14.02 -0.48 -28.35
N SER A 43 14.30 0.27 -29.42
CA SER A 43 15.56 0.97 -29.65
C SER A 43 15.71 2.20 -28.75
N ASN A 44 16.93 2.75 -28.62
CA ASN A 44 17.16 3.96 -27.82
C ASN A 44 16.39 5.17 -28.39
N GLU A 45 16.25 5.23 -29.71
CA GLU A 45 15.53 6.25 -30.45
C GLU A 45 14.02 6.21 -30.14
N GLU A 46 13.46 5.03 -29.90
CA GLU A 46 12.07 4.80 -29.49
C GLU A 46 11.85 5.04 -27.99
N ILE A 47 12.82 4.70 -27.14
CA ILE A 47 12.73 4.86 -25.68
C ILE A 47 12.81 6.32 -25.27
N LYS A 48 13.68 7.11 -25.92
CA LYS A 48 13.89 8.52 -25.60
C LYS A 48 12.58 9.34 -25.52
N PRO A 49 11.68 9.33 -26.53
CA PRO A 49 10.43 10.08 -26.44
C PRO A 49 9.48 9.58 -25.34
N ILE A 50 9.52 8.29 -24.98
CA ILE A 50 8.73 7.74 -23.87
C ILE A 50 9.19 8.35 -22.54
N LEU A 51 10.50 8.39 -22.30
CA LEU A 51 11.07 8.97 -21.08
C LEU A 51 10.81 10.48 -21.00
N ILE A 52 10.92 11.19 -22.14
CA ILE A 52 10.59 12.62 -22.23
C ILE A 52 9.12 12.85 -21.88
N ALA A 53 8.18 12.08 -22.46
CA ALA A 53 6.76 12.22 -22.17
C ALA A 53 6.43 12.05 -20.69
N CYS A 54 7.11 11.12 -20.00
CA CYS A 54 6.95 10.93 -18.55
C CYS A 54 7.42 12.17 -17.76
N VAL A 55 8.61 12.69 -18.06
CA VAL A 55 9.17 13.87 -17.37
C VAL A 55 8.36 15.13 -17.65
N GLU A 56 7.97 15.34 -18.91
CA GLU A 56 7.15 16.49 -19.28
C GLU A 56 5.81 16.48 -18.53
N GLU A 57 5.18 15.32 -18.39
CA GLU A 57 3.91 15.22 -17.67
C GLU A 57 4.08 15.43 -16.16
N TYR A 58 5.17 14.92 -15.58
CA TYR A 58 5.54 15.23 -14.19
C TYR A 58 5.74 16.73 -13.95
N LEU A 59 6.51 17.39 -14.82
CA LEU A 59 6.74 18.83 -14.71
C LEU A 59 5.45 19.62 -14.87
N LYS A 60 4.60 19.27 -15.85
CA LYS A 60 3.28 19.90 -16.00
C LYS A 60 2.46 19.77 -14.72
N GLN A 61 2.42 18.58 -14.13
CA GLN A 61 1.67 18.35 -12.89
C GLN A 61 2.20 19.20 -11.73
N ILE A 62 3.52 19.34 -11.58
CA ILE A 62 4.11 20.27 -10.60
C ILE A 62 3.66 21.71 -10.87
N TYR A 63 3.73 22.17 -12.12
CA TYR A 63 3.31 23.52 -12.48
C TYR A 63 1.83 23.75 -12.17
N GLU A 64 0.97 22.77 -12.44
CA GLU A 64 -0.45 22.81 -12.07
C GLU A 64 -0.62 22.94 -10.55
N PHE A 65 0.10 22.16 -9.73
CA PHE A 65 0.00 22.29 -8.27
C PHE A 65 0.54 23.61 -7.72
N CYS A 66 1.59 24.17 -8.34
CA CYS A 66 2.11 25.49 -7.96
C CYS A 66 1.11 26.62 -8.25
N ASN A 67 0.39 26.53 -9.38
CA ASN A 67 -0.58 27.56 -9.79
C ASN A 67 -1.98 27.35 -9.18
N HIS A 68 -2.35 26.09 -8.94
CA HIS A 68 -3.65 25.67 -8.44
C HIS A 68 -3.48 24.63 -7.31
N PRO A 69 -3.04 25.05 -6.10
CA PRO A 69 -2.86 24.15 -4.98
C PRO A 69 -4.16 23.39 -4.67
N THR A 70 -4.10 22.07 -4.66
CA THR A 70 -5.24 21.20 -4.36
C THR A 70 -4.77 19.96 -3.61
N ASN A 71 -5.58 19.52 -2.65
CA ASN A 71 -5.35 18.27 -1.92
C ASN A 71 -6.20 17.11 -2.47
N ASN A 72 -6.94 17.34 -3.57
CA ASN A 72 -7.95 16.40 -4.09
C ASN A 72 -7.54 15.80 -5.45
N PHE A 73 -6.26 15.87 -5.81
CA PHE A 73 -5.80 15.23 -7.02
C PHE A 73 -5.89 13.71 -6.89
N ALA A 74 -6.53 13.06 -7.86
CA ALA A 74 -6.59 11.62 -7.98
C ALA A 74 -6.84 11.21 -9.43
N LEU A 75 -6.22 10.11 -9.87
CA LEU A 75 -6.52 9.48 -11.15
C LEU A 75 -7.56 8.38 -10.96
N THR A 76 -8.75 8.60 -11.49
CA THR A 76 -9.96 7.79 -11.27
C THR A 76 -10.55 7.31 -12.60
N LEU A 77 -11.59 6.48 -12.55
CA LEU A 77 -12.35 6.08 -13.74
C LEU A 77 -12.91 7.25 -14.57
N ARG A 78 -13.07 8.43 -13.97
CA ARG A 78 -13.66 9.62 -14.62
C ARG A 78 -12.66 10.40 -15.47
N ASN A 79 -11.38 10.39 -15.10
CA ASN A 79 -10.32 11.20 -15.73
C ASN A 79 -9.15 10.35 -16.26
N THR A 80 -9.31 9.04 -16.34
CA THR A 80 -8.37 8.11 -16.99
C THR A 80 -8.97 7.52 -18.27
N SER A 81 -8.09 7.03 -19.13
CA SER A 81 -8.39 6.36 -20.40
C SER A 81 -7.50 5.12 -20.56
N GLY A 82 -7.70 4.39 -21.67
CA GLY A 82 -6.82 3.30 -22.11
C GLY A 82 -6.46 2.28 -21.04
N LYS A 83 -5.17 1.96 -20.92
CA LYS A 83 -4.67 0.87 -20.05
C LYS A 83 -4.88 1.15 -18.57
N VAL A 84 -4.78 2.41 -18.14
CA VAL A 84 -5.04 2.77 -16.73
C VAL A 84 -6.52 2.65 -16.40
N LYS A 85 -7.42 3.05 -17.31
CA LYS A 85 -8.86 2.86 -17.12
C LYS A 85 -9.26 1.39 -17.13
N GLU A 86 -8.65 0.58 -18.00
CA GLU A 86 -8.83 -0.87 -18.01
C GLU A 86 -8.43 -1.49 -16.66
N LEU A 87 -7.27 -1.10 -16.11
CA LEU A 87 -6.80 -1.53 -14.80
C LEU A 87 -7.81 -1.19 -13.69
N LEU A 88 -8.31 0.04 -13.66
CA LEU A 88 -9.31 0.46 -12.68
C LEU A 88 -10.63 -0.31 -12.83
N ASN A 89 -11.06 -0.63 -14.07
CA ASN A 89 -12.24 -1.46 -14.28
C ASN A 89 -12.03 -2.91 -13.82
N LYS A 90 -10.83 -3.47 -14.00
CA LYS A 90 -10.46 -4.80 -13.44
C LYS A 90 -10.53 -4.78 -11.92
N ALA A 91 -9.99 -3.75 -11.27
CA ALA A 91 -10.09 -3.59 -9.82
C ALA A 91 -11.56 -3.42 -9.34
N ARG A 92 -12.41 -2.74 -10.12
CA ARG A 92 -13.80 -2.46 -9.77
C ARG A 92 -14.67 -3.71 -9.62
N ILE A 93 -14.43 -4.75 -10.41
CA ILE A 93 -15.26 -5.95 -10.41
C ILE A 93 -14.86 -6.96 -9.32
N LYS A 94 -13.75 -6.74 -8.62
CA LYS A 94 -13.33 -7.58 -7.49
C LYS A 94 -14.23 -7.38 -6.28
N THR A 95 -14.41 -8.42 -5.49
CA THR A 95 -15.27 -8.36 -4.29
C THR A 95 -14.50 -8.67 -3.01
N ASN A 96 -14.93 -8.08 -1.89
CA ASN A 96 -14.37 -8.42 -0.57
C ASN A 96 -14.56 -9.91 -0.24
N VAL A 97 -15.69 -10.49 -0.68
CA VAL A 97 -15.98 -11.92 -0.51
C VAL A 97 -14.90 -12.81 -1.12
N GLU A 98 -14.54 -12.57 -2.38
CA GLU A 98 -13.48 -13.33 -3.07
C GLU A 98 -12.14 -13.16 -2.35
N CYS A 99 -11.80 -11.93 -1.94
CA CYS A 99 -10.56 -11.64 -1.21
C CYS A 99 -10.48 -12.40 0.12
N LEU A 100 -11.58 -12.43 0.89
CA LEU A 100 -11.69 -13.15 2.15
C LEU A 100 -11.60 -14.66 1.95
N GLN A 101 -12.29 -15.22 0.94
CA GLN A 101 -12.31 -16.66 0.66
C GLN A 101 -10.92 -17.25 0.40
N LEU A 102 -10.01 -16.47 -0.19
CA LEU A 102 -8.63 -16.92 -0.43
C LEU A 102 -7.85 -17.23 0.85
N ARG A 103 -8.24 -16.63 1.99
CA ARG A 103 -7.46 -16.65 3.24
C ARG A 103 -8.23 -17.09 4.46
N THR A 104 -9.53 -17.33 4.33
CA THR A 104 -10.40 -17.71 5.43
C THR A 104 -11.31 -18.87 5.05
N THR A 105 -11.85 -19.52 6.07
CA THR A 105 -12.93 -20.50 5.96
C THR A 105 -14.02 -20.15 6.94
N ILE A 106 -15.25 -20.54 6.64
CA ILE A 106 -16.39 -20.40 7.55
C ILE A 106 -16.62 -21.77 8.19
N LYS A 107 -16.61 -21.82 9.52
CA LYS A 107 -16.88 -23.01 10.32
C LYS A 107 -17.78 -22.60 11.48
N ASP A 108 -18.84 -23.37 11.73
CA ASP A 108 -19.79 -23.10 12.81
C ASP A 108 -20.32 -21.65 12.79
N PHE A 109 -20.67 -21.17 11.59
CA PHE A 109 -21.16 -19.80 11.32
C PHE A 109 -20.16 -18.67 11.58
N GLU A 110 -18.91 -18.98 11.93
CA GLU A 110 -17.86 -18.00 12.18
C GLU A 110 -16.76 -18.07 11.12
N ARG A 111 -16.24 -16.92 10.72
CA ARG A 111 -15.09 -16.83 9.79
C ARG A 111 -13.79 -16.94 10.57
N THR A 112 -12.88 -17.77 10.10
CA THR A 112 -11.55 -17.97 10.69
C THR A 112 -10.46 -17.99 9.62
N LEU A 113 -9.23 -17.66 9.98
CA LEU A 113 -8.10 -17.63 9.05
C LEU A 113 -7.66 -19.05 8.67
N ASN A 114 -7.20 -19.25 7.44
CA ASN A 114 -6.72 -20.55 6.99
C ASN A 114 -5.37 -20.87 7.61
N ARG A 115 -5.24 -22.08 8.17
CA ARG A 115 -3.97 -22.60 8.71
C ARG A 115 -3.28 -23.43 7.64
N SER A 116 -1.96 -23.42 7.64
CA SER A 116 -1.12 -24.20 6.72
C SER A 116 0.23 -24.48 7.36
N LYS A 117 1.13 -25.20 6.68
CA LYS A 117 2.53 -25.35 7.11
C LYS A 117 3.20 -24.01 7.46
N TYR A 118 2.82 -22.93 6.77
CA TYR A 118 3.42 -21.60 6.90
C TYR A 118 2.56 -20.59 7.66
N THR A 119 1.34 -20.97 8.05
CA THR A 119 0.40 -20.10 8.76
C THR A 119 -0.14 -20.87 9.97
N GLN A 120 0.32 -20.48 11.16
CA GLN A 120 0.10 -21.20 12.40
C GLN A 120 -0.71 -20.35 13.38
N SER A 121 -1.46 -21.02 14.25
CA SER A 121 -2.13 -20.37 15.37
C SER A 121 -1.10 -19.76 16.32
N VAL A 122 -1.47 -18.64 16.94
CA VAL A 122 -0.70 -18.03 18.03
C VAL A 122 -1.16 -18.60 19.37
N ASP A 123 -0.22 -18.83 20.30
CA ASP A 123 -0.56 -19.26 21.65
C ASP A 123 -1.22 -18.12 22.47
N GLY A 124 -1.72 -18.45 23.66
CA GLY A 124 -2.44 -17.48 24.50
C GLY A 124 -1.59 -16.29 24.98
N SER A 125 -0.30 -16.51 25.21
CA SER A 125 0.62 -15.45 25.66
C SER A 125 0.88 -14.46 24.53
N LEU A 126 1.30 -14.98 23.38
CA LEU A 126 1.55 -14.18 22.18
C LEU A 126 0.28 -13.49 21.69
N ARG A 127 -0.89 -14.15 21.80
CA ARG A 127 -2.18 -13.54 21.49
C ARG A 127 -2.44 -12.29 22.34
N ALA A 128 -2.18 -12.35 23.65
CA ALA A 128 -2.38 -11.21 24.53
C ALA A 128 -1.45 -10.04 24.18
N GLU A 129 -0.19 -10.33 23.87
CA GLU A 129 0.79 -9.34 23.41
C GLU A 129 0.38 -8.70 22.07
N LEU A 130 -0.10 -9.50 21.12
CA LEU A 130 -0.58 -9.02 19.82
C LEU A 130 -1.83 -8.15 19.95
N ILE A 131 -2.76 -8.49 20.86
CA ILE A 131 -3.92 -7.64 21.16
C ILE A 131 -3.45 -6.31 21.75
N HIS A 132 -2.43 -6.31 22.62
CA HIS A 132 -1.87 -5.09 23.18
C HIS A 132 -1.17 -4.24 22.10
N ALA A 133 -0.39 -4.86 21.20
CA ALA A 133 0.22 -4.19 20.06
C ALA A 133 -0.82 -3.62 19.08
N PHE A 134 -1.93 -4.33 18.86
CA PHE A 134 -3.06 -3.86 18.06
C PHE A 134 -3.71 -2.61 18.68
N LYS A 135 -3.95 -2.59 20.00
CA LYS A 135 -4.45 -1.39 20.70
C LYS A 135 -3.53 -0.18 20.51
N LYS A 136 -2.21 -0.37 20.61
CA LYS A 136 -1.24 0.70 20.31
C LYS A 136 -1.35 1.18 18.87
N TYR A 137 -1.45 0.25 17.92
CA TYR A 137 -1.64 0.56 16.50
C TYR A 137 -2.86 1.44 16.25
N CYS A 138 -4.02 1.15 16.86
CA CYS A 138 -5.23 1.95 16.67
C CYS A 138 -5.05 3.42 17.06
N ASN A 139 -4.14 3.72 17.99
CA ASN A 139 -3.80 5.09 18.38
C ASN A 139 -2.90 5.82 17.37
N THR A 140 -2.28 5.09 16.43
CA THR A 140 -1.43 5.67 15.38
C THR A 140 -2.19 6.10 14.13
N ILE A 141 -3.42 5.61 13.95
CA ILE A 141 -4.26 5.99 12.81
C ILE A 141 -4.76 7.44 13.02
N PRO A 142 -4.62 8.35 12.04
CA PRO A 142 -5.09 9.72 12.15
C PRO A 142 -6.62 9.81 12.29
N ASP A 143 -7.12 10.73 13.12
CA ASP A 143 -8.57 10.87 13.39
C ASP A 143 -9.42 11.11 12.14
N ILE A 144 -8.86 11.75 11.11
CA ILE A 144 -9.57 11.94 9.82
C ILE A 144 -9.77 10.64 9.04
N LYS A 145 -8.91 9.64 9.27
CA LYS A 145 -8.99 8.30 8.66
C LYS A 145 -9.87 7.36 9.47
N LYS A 146 -10.21 7.72 10.70
CA LYS A 146 -11.07 6.92 11.61
C LYS A 146 -12.56 6.87 11.20
N GLY A 147 -12.92 7.40 10.03
CA GLY A 147 -14.29 7.47 9.54
C GLY A 147 -15.17 8.49 10.28
N LEU A 148 -16.35 8.76 9.73
CA LEU A 148 -17.39 9.62 10.35
C LEU A 148 -17.95 9.04 11.64
N ASP A 149 -17.70 7.76 11.89
CA ASP A 149 -18.09 7.10 13.13
C ASP A 149 -16.97 7.25 14.18
N LYS A 150 -16.82 8.48 14.67
CA LYS A 150 -15.91 8.84 15.79
C LYS A 150 -16.15 8.00 17.06
N MET A 151 -17.20 7.17 17.09
CA MET A 151 -17.53 6.23 18.15
C MET A 151 -16.84 4.85 18.05
N THR A 152 -16.00 4.60 17.04
CA THR A 152 -15.45 3.25 16.75
C THR A 152 -14.04 3.01 17.32
N TYR A 153 -13.30 4.07 17.64
CA TYR A 153 -11.91 3.99 18.10
C TYR A 153 -11.73 4.13 19.61
N SER A 154 -12.83 4.26 20.37
CA SER A 154 -12.79 4.08 21.82
C SER A 154 -12.61 2.60 22.14
N GLU A 155 -11.87 2.33 23.21
CA GLU A 155 -11.50 0.98 23.67
C GLU A 155 -12.71 0.01 23.63
N GLY A 156 -12.69 -0.96 22.70
CA GLY A 156 -13.57 -2.13 22.77
C GLY A 156 -14.46 -2.47 21.57
N LYS A 157 -14.41 -1.75 20.43
CA LYS A 157 -15.30 -2.06 19.27
C LYS A 157 -14.69 -2.85 18.11
N TYR A 158 -13.37 -2.92 17.93
CA TYR A 158 -12.79 -3.87 16.98
C TYR A 158 -12.81 -5.28 17.58
N LYS A 159 -13.73 -6.12 17.11
CA LYS A 159 -13.78 -7.53 17.49
C LYS A 159 -12.77 -8.31 16.67
N ILE A 160 -11.66 -8.67 17.31
CA ILE A 160 -10.66 -9.56 16.72
C ILE A 160 -11.21 -11.00 16.75
N LYS A 161 -11.63 -11.49 15.58
CA LYS A 161 -12.16 -12.84 15.40
C LYS A 161 -11.04 -13.89 15.47
N ASP A 162 -9.91 -13.62 14.82
CA ASP A 162 -8.81 -14.59 14.72
C ASP A 162 -7.46 -13.91 14.54
N ILE A 163 -6.38 -14.60 14.95
CA ILE A 163 -5.00 -14.14 14.74
C ILE A 163 -4.14 -15.36 14.37
N VAL A 164 -3.35 -15.23 13.30
CA VAL A 164 -2.37 -16.24 12.90
C VAL A 164 -1.01 -15.59 12.68
N SER A 165 0.04 -16.37 12.90
CA SER A 165 1.41 -16.03 12.54
C SER A 165 1.77 -16.69 11.21
N SER A 166 2.52 -15.97 10.38
CA SER A 166 3.04 -16.47 9.12
C SER A 166 4.51 -16.13 8.96
N LEU A 167 5.30 -17.10 8.49
CA LEU A 167 6.68 -16.84 8.09
C LEU A 167 6.69 -16.26 6.67
N ALA A 168 7.22 -15.06 6.50
CA ALA A 168 7.28 -14.43 5.20
C ALA A 168 8.21 -15.21 4.24
N GLN A 169 7.71 -15.46 3.02
CA GLN A 169 8.38 -16.29 1.99
C GLN A 169 9.14 -15.46 0.94
N GLY A 170 9.19 -14.12 1.06
CA GLY A 170 9.81 -13.24 0.07
C GLY A 170 11.29 -12.91 0.35
N ILE A 171 12.06 -12.55 -0.68
CA ILE A 171 13.50 -12.27 -0.59
C ILE A 171 13.87 -11.15 0.40
N GLY A 172 13.04 -10.11 0.54
CA GLY A 172 13.28 -9.01 1.49
C GLY A 172 12.87 -9.35 2.93
N SER A 173 11.94 -10.30 3.12
CA SER A 173 11.32 -10.59 4.43
C SER A 173 11.54 -12.03 4.90
N ALA A 174 12.42 -12.79 4.24
CA ALA A 174 12.67 -14.18 4.54
C ALA A 174 13.06 -14.37 6.01
N GLY A 175 12.34 -15.24 6.71
CA GLY A 175 12.56 -15.54 8.13
C GLY A 175 11.94 -14.54 9.11
N LYS A 176 11.27 -13.48 8.64
CA LYS A 176 10.54 -12.56 9.52
C LYS A 176 9.09 -13.04 9.71
N THR A 177 8.60 -12.93 10.94
CA THR A 177 7.22 -13.30 11.29
C THR A 177 6.28 -12.13 11.05
N THR A 178 5.28 -12.35 10.19
CA THR A 178 4.14 -11.47 9.97
C THR A 178 2.95 -11.99 10.75
N PHE A 179 2.12 -11.11 11.28
CA PHE A 179 0.86 -11.49 11.91
C PHE A 179 -0.31 -11.04 11.05
N THR A 180 -1.32 -11.89 10.92
CA THR A 180 -2.57 -11.57 10.22
C THR A 180 -3.69 -11.55 11.24
N PHE A 181 -4.46 -10.46 11.27
CA PHE A 181 -5.64 -10.32 12.11
C PHE A 181 -6.88 -10.38 11.23
N LEU A 182 -7.88 -11.13 11.68
CA LEU A 182 -9.23 -11.11 11.13
C LEU A 182 -10.11 -10.30 12.09
N LEU A 183 -10.71 -9.24 11.57
CA LEU A 183 -11.55 -8.32 12.31
C LEU A 183 -12.99 -8.43 11.81
N GLU A 184 -13.95 -8.30 12.72
CA GLU A 184 -15.32 -8.02 12.35
C GLU A 184 -15.41 -6.66 11.66
N GLY A 185 -16.16 -6.61 10.56
CA GLY A 185 -16.35 -5.41 9.76
C GLY A 185 -17.31 -4.40 10.36
N HIS A 186 -17.84 -3.53 9.49
CA HIS A 186 -18.85 -2.53 9.87
C HIS A 186 -20.24 -3.12 10.14
N SER A 187 -20.44 -4.43 9.92
CA SER A 187 -21.69 -5.14 10.22
C SER A 187 -21.41 -6.57 10.68
N GLU A 188 -22.43 -7.26 11.16
CA GLU A 188 -22.34 -8.69 11.52
C GLU A 188 -22.25 -9.61 10.29
N ALA A 189 -22.40 -9.07 9.08
CA ALA A 189 -22.27 -9.85 7.87
C ALA A 189 -20.81 -10.27 7.65
N LEU A 190 -20.58 -11.57 7.46
CA LEU A 190 -19.23 -12.15 7.28
C LEU A 190 -18.50 -11.65 6.02
N GLU A 191 -19.19 -11.00 5.09
CA GLU A 191 -18.61 -10.34 3.92
C GLU A 191 -18.03 -8.95 4.23
N SER A 192 -18.41 -8.36 5.36
CA SER A 192 -17.87 -7.09 5.83
C SER A 192 -16.54 -7.25 6.58
N ASP A 193 -16.18 -8.48 6.98
CA ASP A 193 -14.95 -8.79 7.70
C ASP A 193 -13.72 -8.22 7.00
N VAL A 194 -12.74 -7.81 7.81
CA VAL A 194 -11.52 -7.16 7.34
C VAL A 194 -10.31 -8.00 7.75
N ILE A 195 -9.39 -8.20 6.80
CA ILE A 195 -8.08 -8.78 7.07
C ILE A 195 -7.06 -7.66 7.08
N ILE A 196 -6.30 -7.54 8.16
CA ILE A 196 -5.14 -6.66 8.23
C ILE A 196 -3.86 -7.47 8.46
N TYR A 197 -2.76 -6.96 7.93
CA TYR A 197 -1.43 -7.53 8.12
C TYR A 197 -0.60 -6.61 9.01
N MET A 198 0.03 -7.19 10.00
CA MET A 198 1.09 -6.58 10.79
C MET A 198 2.42 -7.14 10.29
N LYS A 199 3.07 -6.40 9.40
CA LYS A 199 4.32 -6.78 8.72
C LYS A 199 5.51 -6.08 9.36
N PRO A 200 6.62 -6.79 9.63
CA PRO A 200 7.83 -6.17 10.15
C PRO A 200 8.31 -5.04 9.25
N ALA A 201 8.45 -3.84 9.82
CA ALA A 201 8.99 -2.69 9.12
C ALA A 201 10.49 -2.92 8.85
N GLN A 202 10.92 -2.62 7.64
CA GLN A 202 12.32 -2.74 7.26
C GLN A 202 13.03 -1.41 7.43
N LYS A 203 14.34 -1.46 7.63
CA LYS A 203 15.16 -0.26 7.53
C LYS A 203 15.42 0.05 6.06
N SER A 204 15.17 1.29 5.64
CA SER A 204 15.44 1.71 4.26
C SER A 204 16.89 1.44 3.86
N ALA A 205 17.10 0.80 2.72
CA ALA A 205 18.38 0.57 2.08
C ALA A 205 19.17 1.88 1.91
N ILE A 206 18.47 2.99 1.66
CA ILE A 206 19.07 4.32 1.50
C ILE A 206 19.76 4.77 2.78
N SER A 207 19.22 4.47 3.96
CA SER A 207 19.77 4.89 5.25
C SER A 207 21.13 4.26 5.59
N TYR A 208 21.54 3.20 4.88
CA TYR A 208 22.88 2.63 5.02
C TYR A 208 23.94 3.42 4.24
N VAL A 209 23.54 4.11 3.18
CA VAL A 209 24.44 4.84 2.27
C VAL A 209 24.41 6.33 2.54
N VAL A 210 23.22 6.88 2.77
CA VAL A 210 23.00 8.32 3.02
C VAL A 210 22.69 8.50 4.50
N ARG A 211 23.54 9.28 5.17
CA ARG A 211 23.40 9.59 6.60
C ARG A 211 22.95 11.03 6.78
N ASN A 212 21.84 11.20 7.48
CA ASN A 212 21.36 12.51 7.90
C ASN A 212 20.90 12.41 9.37
N PRO A 213 21.68 12.96 10.33
CA PRO A 213 21.38 12.83 11.75
C PRO A 213 19.99 13.35 12.16
N ASN A 214 19.47 14.35 11.46
CA ASN A 214 18.14 14.90 11.76
C ASN A 214 17.03 13.92 11.34
N ILE A 215 17.16 13.33 10.15
CA ILE A 215 16.22 12.32 9.64
C ILE A 215 16.31 11.06 10.49
N ASP A 216 17.52 10.57 10.77
CA ASP A 216 17.78 9.38 11.58
C ASP A 216 17.23 9.54 13.01
N LYS A 217 17.28 10.76 13.57
CA LYS A 217 16.71 11.07 14.89
C LYS A 217 15.18 11.15 14.87
N TYR A 218 14.60 11.70 13.81
CA TYR A 218 13.14 11.84 13.66
C TYR A 218 12.48 10.47 13.44
N PHE A 219 13.04 9.66 12.52
CA PHE A 219 12.57 8.31 12.21
C PHE A 219 13.33 7.27 13.03
N ASN A 220 13.09 7.26 14.35
CA ASN A 220 13.59 6.21 15.23
C ASN A 220 12.74 4.92 15.20
N ASP A 221 11.65 4.94 14.45
CA ASP A 221 10.73 3.83 14.21
C ASP A 221 10.48 3.72 12.68
N ASP A 222 10.89 2.59 12.10
CA ASP A 222 10.77 2.35 10.66
C ASP A 222 9.31 2.17 10.19
N GLY A 223 8.41 1.73 11.08
CA GLY A 223 6.98 1.63 10.80
C GLY A 223 6.36 3.01 10.68
N LEU A 224 6.72 3.93 11.58
CA LEU A 224 6.35 5.34 11.46
C LEU A 224 6.86 5.95 10.15
N ARG A 225 8.11 5.66 9.77
CA ARG A 225 8.71 6.12 8.50
C ARG A 225 7.87 5.70 7.31
N ILE A 226 7.59 4.41 7.18
CA ILE A 226 6.83 3.86 6.06
C ILE A 226 5.43 4.49 6.01
N VAL A 227 4.73 4.57 7.14
CA VAL A 227 3.38 5.17 7.23
C VAL A 227 3.39 6.64 6.81
N LEU A 228 4.33 7.45 7.30
CA LEU A 228 4.41 8.86 6.91
C LEU A 228 4.79 9.05 5.45
N CYS A 229 5.68 8.21 4.90
CA CYS A 229 5.98 8.22 3.46
C CYS A 229 4.74 7.91 2.63
N SER A 230 3.96 6.90 3.00
CA SER A 230 2.68 6.60 2.34
C SER A 230 1.70 7.76 2.41
N TYR A 231 1.54 8.41 3.58
CA TYR A 231 0.67 9.58 3.70
C TYR A 231 1.14 10.80 2.90
N ALA A 232 2.45 10.96 2.72
CA ALA A 232 3.01 12.07 1.96
C ALA A 232 2.89 11.87 0.43
N MET A 233 2.96 10.62 -0.03
CA MET A 233 3.08 10.31 -1.45
C MET A 233 1.76 9.85 -2.10
N GLN A 234 0.86 9.22 -1.34
CA GLN A 234 -0.40 8.71 -1.91
C GLN A 234 -1.51 9.75 -1.82
N ALA A 235 -2.28 9.90 -2.90
CA ALA A 235 -3.49 10.72 -2.94
C ALA A 235 -4.53 10.26 -1.91
N SER A 236 -4.64 8.94 -1.71
CA SER A 236 -5.44 8.39 -0.61
C SER A 236 -4.87 7.07 -0.10
N THR A 237 -4.35 7.12 1.12
CA THR A 237 -4.03 5.93 1.92
C THR A 237 -5.28 5.24 2.48
N HIS A 238 -5.14 3.95 2.80
CA HIS A 238 -6.20 3.18 3.43
C HIS A 238 -6.46 3.61 4.89
N GLU A 239 -7.70 3.45 5.36
CA GLU A 239 -8.08 3.76 6.75
C GLU A 239 -7.38 2.89 7.81
N TRP A 240 -6.86 1.73 7.41
CA TRP A 240 -6.20 0.77 8.30
C TRP A 240 -4.69 0.95 8.33
N LEU A 241 -4.13 1.90 7.58
CA LEU A 241 -2.70 2.15 7.56
C LEU A 241 -2.24 2.77 8.88
N GLY A 242 -1.31 2.10 9.56
CA GLY A 242 -0.70 2.58 10.80
C GLY A 242 0.54 1.75 11.16
N TYR A 243 1.04 1.92 12.37
CA TYR A 243 2.24 1.19 12.82
C TYR A 243 2.14 0.80 14.29
N THR A 244 2.97 -0.15 14.71
CA THR A 244 3.09 -0.56 16.12
C THR A 244 4.46 -1.19 16.36
N ASN A 245 4.71 -1.56 17.62
CA ASN A 245 5.89 -2.30 17.99
C ASN A 245 5.55 -3.55 18.81
N LEU A 246 6.35 -4.59 18.63
CA LEU A 246 6.30 -5.81 19.41
C LEU A 246 7.74 -6.28 19.65
N HIS A 247 8.12 -6.45 20.91
CA HIS A 247 9.47 -6.92 21.32
C HIS A 247 10.63 -6.14 20.69
N GLY A 248 10.49 -4.82 20.57
CA GLY A 248 11.51 -3.95 19.97
C GLY A 248 11.58 -3.98 18.45
N VAL A 249 10.74 -4.78 17.79
CA VAL A 249 10.58 -4.78 16.33
C VAL A 249 9.44 -3.85 15.96
N SER A 250 9.69 -2.95 15.02
CA SER A 250 8.66 -2.09 14.44
C SER A 250 7.87 -2.84 13.37
N TYR A 251 6.57 -2.56 13.27
CA TYR A 251 5.64 -3.15 12.34
C TYR A 251 4.80 -2.08 11.66
N VAL A 252 4.59 -2.25 10.36
CA VAL A 252 3.54 -1.55 9.60
C VAL A 252 2.29 -2.42 9.62
N VAL A 253 1.16 -1.79 9.86
CA VAL A 253 -0.17 -2.42 9.84
C VAL A 253 -0.97 -1.83 8.69
N ASP A 254 -1.51 -2.67 7.82
CA ASP A 254 -2.35 -2.24 6.70
C ASP A 254 -3.38 -3.32 6.30
N ALA A 255 -4.46 -2.91 5.65
CA ALA A 255 -5.53 -3.81 5.22
C ALA A 255 -5.23 -4.53 3.91
N ASN A 256 -5.72 -5.77 3.83
CA ASN A 256 -5.85 -6.48 2.57
C ASN A 256 -7.14 -6.06 1.88
N THR A 257 -7.05 -5.29 0.80
CA THR A 257 -8.23 -4.82 0.08
C THR A 257 -8.49 -5.70 -1.14
N ALA A 258 -9.77 -5.93 -1.43
CA ALA A 258 -10.15 -6.57 -2.69
C ALA A 258 -9.87 -5.71 -3.91
N TYR A 259 -9.81 -4.39 -3.74
CA TYR A 259 -9.81 -3.41 -4.82
C TYR A 259 -8.40 -2.91 -5.20
N SER A 260 -7.41 -3.78 -5.06
CA SER A 260 -6.02 -3.54 -5.49
C SER A 260 -5.72 -4.36 -6.74
N GLU A 261 -5.10 -3.74 -7.73
CA GLU A 261 -4.61 -4.41 -8.94
C GLU A 261 -3.36 -3.70 -9.44
N ASP A 262 -2.32 -4.47 -9.76
CA ASP A 262 -1.06 -3.94 -10.29
C ASP A 262 -1.13 -3.81 -11.82
N LEU A 263 -0.41 -2.85 -12.35
CA LEU A 263 -0.30 -2.68 -13.79
C LEU A 263 0.53 -3.83 -14.41
N ASP A 264 -0.13 -4.67 -15.20
CA ASP A 264 0.55 -5.72 -15.95
C ASP A 264 1.18 -5.16 -17.24
N TRP A 265 2.51 -5.04 -17.21
CA TRP A 265 3.28 -4.57 -18.35
C TRP A 265 3.37 -5.59 -19.49
N SER A 266 3.05 -6.87 -19.27
CA SER A 266 3.12 -7.89 -20.33
C SER A 266 2.14 -7.60 -21.48
N ASP A 267 1.00 -6.96 -21.18
CA ASP A 267 -0.06 -6.59 -22.14
C ASP A 267 0.17 -5.21 -22.80
N ILE A 268 1.25 -4.51 -22.48
CA ILE A 268 1.56 -3.16 -22.98
C ILE A 268 2.71 -3.26 -23.99
N ASN A 269 2.39 -3.46 -25.26
CA ASN A 269 3.37 -3.86 -26.28
C ASN A 269 3.60 -2.84 -27.41
N ASN A 270 2.75 -1.82 -27.54
CA ASN A 270 2.93 -0.78 -28.56
C ASN A 270 3.31 0.55 -27.90
N ILE A 271 4.02 1.39 -28.66
CA ILE A 271 4.53 2.68 -28.19
C ILE A 271 3.40 3.59 -27.68
N GLN A 272 2.24 3.58 -28.33
CA GLN A 272 1.14 4.49 -27.99
C GLN A 272 0.57 4.18 -26.59
N ASN A 273 0.38 2.90 -26.28
CA ASN A 273 -0.08 2.45 -24.97
C ASN A 273 0.98 2.72 -23.90
N ILE A 274 2.27 2.58 -24.23
CA ILE A 274 3.34 2.91 -23.29
C ILE A 274 3.32 4.41 -22.98
N ILE A 275 3.25 5.26 -24.00
CA ILE A 275 3.19 6.73 -23.83
C ILE A 275 2.00 7.13 -22.97
N GLU A 276 0.81 6.58 -23.23
CA GLU A 276 -0.39 6.83 -22.43
C GLU A 276 -0.18 6.49 -20.95
N VAL A 277 0.40 5.32 -20.67
CA VAL A 277 0.67 4.87 -19.30
C VAL A 277 1.72 5.74 -18.62
N VAL A 278 2.84 6.06 -19.28
CA VAL A 278 3.90 6.85 -18.65
C VAL A 278 3.51 8.30 -18.42
N GLN A 279 2.54 8.83 -19.17
CA GLN A 279 1.92 10.13 -18.88
C GLN A 279 1.16 10.06 -17.55
N TYR A 280 0.33 9.03 -17.33
CA TYR A 280 -0.34 8.87 -16.02
C TYR A 280 0.65 8.60 -14.88
N LEU A 281 1.73 7.85 -15.12
CA LEU A 281 2.80 7.69 -14.12
C LEU A 281 3.46 9.03 -13.81
N GLY A 282 3.74 9.85 -14.82
CA GLY A 282 4.29 11.20 -14.63
C GLY A 282 3.37 12.09 -13.77
N LYS A 283 2.05 11.98 -13.89
CA LYS A 283 1.09 12.75 -13.08
C LYS A 283 0.98 12.32 -11.62
N VAL A 284 1.29 11.08 -11.31
CA VAL A 284 1.10 10.51 -9.95
C VAL A 284 2.35 10.64 -9.09
N MET A 285 3.53 10.65 -9.74
CA MET A 285 4.81 10.89 -9.07
C MET A 285 4.91 12.31 -8.52
#